data_AF-A0A0P0WPS3-F1
#
_entry.id   AF-A0A0P0WPS3-F1
#
_cell.length_a   1.000
_cell.length_b   1.000
_cell.length_c   1.000
_cell.angle_alpha   90.00
_cell.angle_beta   90.00
_cell.angle_gamma   90.00
#
_symmetry.space_group_name_H-M   'P 1'
#
loop_
_entity.id
_entity.type
_entity.pdbx_description
1 polymer ?
#
loop_
_entity_poly.entity_id
_entity_poly.type
_entity_poly.pdbx_seq_one_letter_code
_entity_poly.pdbx_strand_id
1 'polypeptide(L)'
;IGRCRSSWCRGCWGCSARGRRCQVGADKFGNRYFTRVEEVDGVMEEKRWVEFKGSDQDQTTVQVEWICWLNGQRKKAPTPEELAELEARRERVKQNIELLKKERRRGKEDRCPTSQDGWEV
;
A
#
# COMPACT_ATOMS: atom_id res chain seq x y z
N ILE A 1 -8.50 34.53 -11.81
CA ILE A 1 -7.95 33.52 -10.86
C ILE A 1 -8.92 32.35 -10.82
N GLY A 2 -8.65 31.30 -11.61
CA GLY A 2 -9.56 30.16 -11.75
C GLY A 2 -9.43 29.18 -10.59
N ARG A 3 -10.50 28.98 -9.82
CA ARG A 3 -10.55 28.06 -8.68
C ARG A 3 -10.55 26.62 -9.21
N CYS A 4 -9.53 25.83 -8.88
CA CYS A 4 -9.48 24.41 -9.25
C CYS A 4 -10.64 23.68 -8.54
N ARG A 5 -11.56 23.08 -9.32
CA ARG A 5 -12.76 22.39 -8.83
C ARG A 5 -12.53 20.92 -8.48
N SER A 6 -11.31 20.42 -8.59
CA SER A 6 -11.00 19.04 -8.20
C SER A 6 -11.22 18.90 -6.69
N SER A 7 -12.08 17.96 -6.28
CA SER A 7 -12.35 17.67 -4.87
C SER A 7 -11.12 17.18 -4.10
N TRP A 8 -10.01 16.99 -4.81
CA TRP A 8 -8.74 16.43 -4.38
C TRP A 8 -7.76 17.47 -3.84
N CYS A 9 -7.88 18.74 -4.27
CA CYS A 9 -7.00 19.82 -3.82
C CYS A 9 -7.32 20.39 -2.42
N ARG A 10 -8.22 19.78 -1.64
CA ARG A 10 -8.59 20.31 -0.30
C ARG A 10 -7.58 20.01 0.82
N GLY A 11 -6.48 19.30 0.56
CA GLY A 11 -5.52 18.90 1.59
C GLY A 11 -4.14 19.56 1.53
N CYS A 12 -3.76 20.18 0.41
CA CYS A 12 -2.43 20.75 0.22
C CYS A 12 -2.53 22.28 0.29
N TRP A 13 -2.27 22.88 1.46
CA TRP A 13 -2.42 24.31 1.76
C TRP A 13 -1.53 25.27 0.94
N GLY A 14 -0.95 24.83 -0.19
CA GLY A 14 -0.06 25.65 -1.03
C GLY A 14 0.00 25.30 -2.53
N CYS A 15 -0.78 24.33 -3.03
CA CYS A 15 -0.71 23.94 -4.45
C CYS A 15 -1.62 24.83 -5.33
N SER A 16 -1.17 26.05 -5.60
CA SER A 16 -1.94 27.06 -6.35
C SER A 16 -1.62 27.12 -7.86
N ALA A 17 -0.90 26.15 -8.43
CA ALA A 17 -0.46 26.24 -9.83
C ALA A 17 -0.72 24.95 -10.62
N ARG A 18 -1.40 25.11 -11.77
CA ARG A 18 -1.41 24.13 -12.85
C ARG A 18 0.04 23.78 -13.21
N GLY A 19 0.34 22.50 -13.42
CA GLY A 19 1.65 22.05 -13.86
C GLY A 19 2.77 22.05 -12.81
N ARG A 20 2.53 22.39 -11.53
CA ARG A 20 3.53 22.15 -10.46
C ARG A 20 3.37 20.74 -9.87
N ARG A 21 4.50 20.07 -9.61
CA ARG A 21 4.53 18.85 -8.81
C ARG A 21 4.18 19.19 -7.35
N CYS A 22 3.29 18.40 -6.75
CA CYS A 22 2.87 18.52 -5.36
C CYS A 22 3.25 17.25 -4.62
N GLN A 23 4.00 17.37 -3.51
CA GLN A 23 4.26 16.24 -2.63
C GLN A 23 2.99 15.93 -1.85
N VAL A 24 2.53 14.69 -1.93
CA VAL A 24 1.30 14.22 -1.30
C VAL A 24 1.58 13.52 0.02
N GLY A 25 2.71 12.81 0.11
CA GLY A 25 3.12 12.14 1.33
C GLY A 25 4.45 11.43 1.19
N ALA A 26 4.81 10.70 2.24
CA ALA A 26 5.94 9.80 2.28
C ALA A 26 5.58 8.54 3.08
N ASP A 27 6.20 7.41 2.76
CA ASP A 27 6.06 6.18 3.53
C ASP A 27 7.19 6.01 4.57
N LYS A 28 7.11 4.93 5.36
CA LYS A 28 8.12 4.58 6.37
C LYS A 28 9.50 4.24 5.79
N PHE A 29 9.57 3.88 4.51
CA PHE A 29 10.81 3.62 3.80
C PHE A 29 11.43 4.93 3.26
N GLY A 30 10.69 6.03 3.33
CA GLY A 30 11.08 7.35 2.88
C GLY A 30 10.85 7.60 1.40
N ASN A 31 10.10 6.72 0.73
CA ASN A 31 9.64 6.98 -0.63
C ASN A 31 8.67 8.16 -0.59
N ARG A 32 8.80 9.08 -1.53
CA ARG A 32 7.97 10.30 -1.61
C ARG A 32 6.99 10.18 -2.76
N TYR A 33 5.75 10.54 -2.51
CA TYR A 33 4.66 10.40 -3.47
C TYR A 33 4.23 11.77 -3.97
N PHE A 34 4.04 11.89 -5.27
CA PHE A 34 3.79 13.17 -5.93
C PHE A 34 2.58 13.09 -6.85
N THR A 35 1.95 14.26 -7.04
CA THR A 35 0.91 14.46 -8.02
C THR A 35 1.21 15.70 -8.88
N ARG A 36 0.74 15.68 -10.13
CA ARG A 36 0.73 16.85 -11.02
C ARG A 36 -0.51 16.79 -11.87
N VAL A 37 -1.20 17.92 -11.93
CA VAL A 37 -2.32 18.10 -12.85
C VAL A 37 -1.79 18.73 -14.13
N GLU A 38 -1.99 18.03 -15.24
CA GLU A 38 -1.64 18.46 -16.59
C GLU A 38 -2.90 18.47 -17.45
N GLU A 39 -2.94 19.36 -18.44
CA GLU A 39 -3.99 19.36 -19.46
C GLU A 39 -3.47 18.53 -20.64
N VAL A 40 -4.13 17.41 -20.92
CA VAL A 40 -3.82 16.50 -22.03
C VAL A 40 -5.09 16.41 -22.89
N ASP A 41 -4.99 16.83 -24.16
CA ASP A 41 -6.11 16.83 -25.11
C ASP A 41 -7.38 17.56 -24.61
N GLY A 42 -7.21 18.65 -23.85
CA GLY A 42 -8.31 19.42 -23.25
C GLY A 42 -8.94 18.77 -22.01
N VAL A 43 -8.44 17.60 -21.59
CA VAL A 43 -8.84 16.91 -20.37
C VAL A 43 -7.79 17.18 -19.28
N MET A 44 -8.27 17.56 -18.10
CA MET A 44 -7.39 17.73 -16.93
C MET A 44 -7.08 16.37 -16.32
N GLU A 45 -5.89 15.85 -16.58
CA GLU A 45 -5.42 14.57 -16.04
C GLU A 45 -4.50 14.78 -14.83
N GLU A 46 -4.67 13.94 -13.82
CA GLU A 46 -3.82 13.92 -12.64
C GLU A 46 -2.81 12.77 -12.75
N LYS A 47 -1.55 13.11 -13.03
CA LYS A 47 -0.44 12.17 -12.99
C LYS A 47 0.03 11.95 -11.55
N ARG A 48 0.34 10.70 -11.22
CA ARG A 48 0.86 10.29 -9.91
C ARG A 48 2.13 9.48 -10.09
N TRP A 49 3.12 9.71 -9.24
CA TRP A 49 4.36 8.94 -9.27
C TRP A 49 5.02 8.89 -7.89
N VAL A 50 5.98 7.99 -7.74
CA VAL A 50 6.80 7.80 -6.55
C VAL A 50 8.26 8.12 -6.88
N GLU A 51 8.93 8.78 -5.95
CA GLU A 51 10.40 8.85 -5.91
C GLU A 51 10.88 7.96 -4.78
N PHE A 52 11.63 6.91 -5.14
CA PHE A 52 12.21 5.98 -4.18
C PHE A 52 13.32 6.64 -3.36
N LYS A 53 13.45 6.23 -2.09
CA LYS A 53 14.60 6.63 -1.28
C LYS A 53 15.77 5.69 -1.57
N GLY A 54 16.85 6.25 -2.11
CA GLY A 54 18.08 5.52 -2.41
C GLY A 54 18.13 5.02 -3.85
N SER A 55 19.15 4.22 -4.15
CA SER A 55 19.40 3.70 -5.51
C SER A 55 18.52 2.49 -5.86
N ASP A 56 17.88 1.88 -4.86
CA ASP A 56 17.05 0.70 -5.03
C ASP A 56 15.63 1.14 -5.41
N GLN A 57 15.32 1.06 -6.71
CA GLN A 57 14.01 1.40 -7.28
C GLN A 57 13.08 0.18 -7.30
N ASP A 58 13.04 -0.59 -6.21
CA ASP A 58 12.21 -1.77 -6.14
C ASP A 58 10.75 -1.41 -5.86
N GLN A 59 9.91 -1.51 -6.90
CA GLN A 59 8.47 -1.28 -6.81
C GLN A 59 7.77 -2.24 -5.84
N THR A 60 8.37 -3.39 -5.52
CA THR A 60 7.79 -4.35 -4.57
C THR A 60 7.89 -3.87 -3.11
N THR A 61 8.73 -2.88 -2.82
CA THR A 61 8.82 -2.26 -1.48
C THR A 61 7.74 -1.22 -1.21
N VAL A 62 7.02 -0.76 -2.24
CA VAL A 62 5.93 0.20 -2.11
C VAL A 62 4.77 -0.43 -1.35
N GLN A 63 4.26 0.25 -0.32
CA GLN A 63 3.10 -0.25 0.43
C GLN A 63 1.86 -0.33 -0.48
N VAL A 64 1.02 -1.37 -0.31
CA VAL A 64 -0.12 -1.62 -1.22
C VAL A 64 -1.10 -0.45 -1.29
N GLU A 65 -1.27 0.31 -0.22
CA GLU A 65 -2.17 1.48 -0.18
C GLU A 65 -1.68 2.58 -1.13
N TRP A 66 -0.36 2.77 -1.20
CA TRP A 66 0.27 3.67 -2.14
C TRP A 66 0.18 3.14 -3.56
N ILE A 67 0.36 1.83 -3.78
CA ILE A 67 0.15 1.20 -5.09
C ILE A 67 -1.28 1.44 -5.61
N CYS A 68 -2.29 1.20 -4.76
CA CYS A 68 -3.69 1.45 -5.11
C CYS A 68 -3.97 2.92 -5.44
N TRP A 69 -3.31 3.86 -4.74
CA TRP A 69 -3.42 5.28 -5.05
C TRP A 69 -2.71 5.66 -6.35
N LEU A 70 -1.49 5.16 -6.59
CA LEU A 70 -0.74 5.39 -7.82
C LEU A 70 -1.51 4.86 -9.04
N ASN A 71 -2.13 3.69 -8.94
CA ASN A 71 -2.88 3.04 -10.01
C ASN A 71 -4.28 3.65 -10.28
N GLY A 72 -4.67 4.72 -9.58
CA GLY A 72 -6.00 5.31 -9.78
C GLY A 72 -7.14 4.61 -9.04
N GLN A 73 -6.92 3.43 -8.45
CA GLN A 73 -7.95 2.68 -7.73
C GLN A 73 -8.46 3.43 -6.49
N ARG A 74 -7.59 4.22 -5.85
CA ARG A 74 -7.92 5.03 -4.69
C ARG A 74 -7.98 6.53 -5.04
N LYS A 75 -9.05 7.21 -4.61
CA LYS A 75 -9.25 8.64 -4.87
C LYS A 75 -8.51 9.60 -3.93
N LYS A 76 -8.02 9.12 -2.80
CA LYS A 76 -7.32 9.92 -1.79
C LYS A 76 -6.05 9.21 -1.43
N ALA A 77 -4.96 9.94 -1.20
CA ALA A 77 -3.75 9.33 -0.67
C ALA A 77 -4.03 8.73 0.71
N PRO A 78 -3.34 7.62 1.07
CA PRO A 78 -3.45 7.06 2.40
C PRO A 78 -2.97 8.05 3.47
N THR A 79 -3.67 8.13 4.59
CA THR A 79 -3.26 8.98 5.72
C THR A 79 -2.19 8.27 6.55
N PRO A 80 -1.31 8.99 7.26
CA PRO A 80 -0.31 8.36 8.12
C PRO A 80 -0.94 7.49 9.22
N GLU A 81 -2.09 7.91 9.75
CA GLU A 81 -2.88 7.16 10.72
C GLU A 81 -3.40 5.84 10.12
N GLU A 82 -4.00 5.90 8.93
CA GLU A 82 -4.48 4.70 8.23
C GLU A 82 -3.33 3.73 7.92
N LEU A 83 -2.17 4.25 7.50
CA LEU A 83 -0.99 3.42 7.26
C LEU A 83 -0.53 2.70 8.54
N ALA A 84 -0.55 3.38 9.69
CA ALA A 84 -0.18 2.79 10.97
C ALA A 84 -1.18 1.70 11.40
N GLU A 85 -2.48 1.92 11.22
CA GLU A 85 -3.51 0.92 11.52
C GLU A 85 -3.38 -0.32 10.62
N LEU A 86 -3.15 -0.11 9.33
CA LEU A 86 -2.97 -1.19 8.36
C LEU A 86 -1.69 -1.98 8.62
N GLU A 87 -0.63 -1.30 9.02
CA GLU A 87 0.61 -1.94 9.46
C GLU A 87 0.38 -2.79 10.72
N ALA A 88 -0.31 -2.27 11.74
CA ALA A 88 -0.67 -3.03 12.94
C ALA A 88 -1.57 -4.23 12.62
N ARG A 89 -2.46 -4.11 11.62
CA ARG A 89 -3.28 -5.24 11.15
C ARG A 89 -2.42 -6.31 10.47
N ARG A 90 -1.46 -5.91 9.62
CA ARG A 90 -0.53 -6.85 8.97
C ARG A 90 0.30 -7.61 9.99
N GLU A 91 0.81 -6.91 11.00
CA GLU A 91 1.62 -7.53 12.05
C GLU A 91 0.80 -8.52 12.88
N ARG A 92 -0.43 -8.17 13.27
CA ARG A 92 -1.35 -9.11 13.95
C ARG A 92 -1.66 -10.35 13.11
N VAL A 93 -1.92 -10.17 11.81
CA VAL A 93 -2.17 -11.31 10.90
C VAL A 93 -0.93 -12.21 10.82
N LYS A 94 0.27 -11.64 10.74
CA LYS A 94 1.52 -12.39 10.72
C LYS A 94 1.70 -13.23 11.98
N GLN A 95 1.44 -12.66 13.15
CA GLN A 95 1.49 -13.35 14.44
C GLN A 95 0.45 -14.48 14.51
N ASN A 96 -0.79 -14.23 14.08
CA ASN A 96 -1.84 -15.25 14.04
C ASN A 96 -1.46 -16.42 13.10
N ILE A 97 -0.88 -16.15 11.94
CA ILE A 97 -0.40 -17.18 11.02
C ILE A 97 0.70 -18.02 11.66
N GLU A 98 1.62 -17.41 12.41
CA GLU A 98 2.69 -18.11 13.11
C GLU A 98 2.16 -19.02 14.22
N LEU A 99 1.20 -18.53 15.01
CA LEU A 99 0.51 -19.30 16.04
C LEU A 99 -0.21 -20.51 15.44
N LEU A 100 -1.04 -20.31 14.41
CA LEU A 100 -1.76 -21.39 13.73
C LEU A 100 -0.80 -22.43 13.14
N LYS A 101 0.33 -22.01 12.57
CA LYS A 101 1.37 -22.93 12.09
C LYS A 101 2.02 -23.73 13.22
N LYS A 102 2.15 -23.17 14.42
CA LYS A 102 2.68 -23.86 15.62
C LYS A 102 1.66 -24.84 16.20
N GLU A 103 0.40 -24.45 16.33
CA GLU A 103 -0.69 -25.33 16.77
C GLU A 103 -0.89 -26.50 15.81
N ARG A 104 -0.84 -26.25 14.49
CA ARG A 104 -0.91 -27.31 13.48
C ARG A 104 0.27 -28.28 13.53
N ARG A 105 1.45 -27.84 13.99
CA ARG A 105 2.61 -28.73 14.22
C ARG A 105 2.40 -29.58 15.47
N ARG A 106 1.98 -28.97 16.59
CA ARG A 106 1.66 -29.69 17.83
C ARG A 106 0.57 -30.74 17.60
N GLY A 107 -0.55 -30.37 17.00
CA GLY A 107 -1.64 -31.31 16.70
C GLY A 107 -1.35 -32.33 15.58
N LYS A 108 -0.19 -32.26 14.91
CA LYS A 108 0.33 -33.34 14.04
C LYS A 108 1.25 -34.28 14.81
N GLU A 109 1.96 -33.76 15.82
CA GLU A 109 2.81 -34.54 16.73
C GLU A 109 1.97 -35.30 17.76
N ASP A 110 0.89 -34.69 18.27
CA ASP A 110 -0.09 -35.34 19.15
C ASP A 110 -0.96 -36.38 18.42
N ARG A 111 -1.08 -36.27 17.08
CA ARG A 111 -1.64 -37.33 16.23
C ARG A 111 -0.57 -38.37 15.97
N CYS A 112 -0.36 -39.25 16.96
CA CYS A 112 0.25 -40.55 16.71
C CYS A 112 -0.41 -41.16 15.46
N PRO A 113 0.33 -41.52 14.40
CA PRO A 113 -0.24 -42.26 13.30
C PRO A 113 -0.67 -43.60 13.87
N THR A 114 -1.98 -43.79 14.10
CA THR A 114 -2.53 -45.12 14.31
C THR A 114 -2.27 -45.87 13.03
N SER A 115 -1.24 -46.71 13.10
CA SER A 115 -0.92 -47.77 12.16
C SER A 115 -2.17 -48.61 11.91
N GLN A 116 -2.91 -48.31 10.84
CA GLN A 116 -3.91 -49.21 10.28
C GLN A 116 -3.86 -49.13 8.75
N ASP A 117 -3.84 -50.32 8.16
CA ASP A 117 -4.14 -50.67 6.77
C ASP A 117 -2.96 -50.45 5.78
N GLY A 118 -2.18 -51.46 5.40
CA GLY A 118 -2.62 -52.77 4.91
C GLY A 118 -2.67 -52.74 3.37
N TRP A 119 -1.50 -52.71 2.73
CA TRP A 119 -1.32 -52.94 1.28
C TRP A 119 -0.24 -54.01 1.10
N GLU A 120 -0.61 -55.25 1.42
CA GLU A 120 0.16 -56.43 1.00
C GLU A 120 -0.77 -57.25 0.10
N VAL A 121 -0.40 -57.34 -1.18
CA VAL A 121 -0.87 -58.34 -2.14
C VAL A 121 0.32 -59.23 -2.44
#